data_AF-A0A2N9B7U3-F1
#
_entry.id   AF-A0A2N9B7U3-F1
#
_cell.length_a   1.000
_cell.length_b   1.000
_cell.length_c   1.000
_cell.angle_alpha   90.00
_cell.angle_beta   90.00
_cell.angle_gamma   90.00
#
_symmetry.space_group_name_H-M   'P 1'
#
loop_
_entity.id
_entity.type
_entity.pdbx_description
1 polymer ?
#
loop_
_entity_poly.entity_id
_entity_poly.type
_entity_poly.pdbx_seq_one_letter_code
_entity_poly.pdbx_strand_id
1 'polypeptide(L)'
;MSREALIRLYDLTPSQPLLDALSPATASRDIAPVVPRFKGAAGPRAQSFVELHREGTLLGRCGINVKGPGTVGACEVAAVVAPAERAGMHWLLVHVALERLQWLGYAYAMTEVSEYADHFPSVLRQAAWWIPDSSERKSAAARDDKSLEWADLFIDFRTWTPSSTPTSLTVNGRDLWVRRPEASEELLIVDWLRETFGGGWASEIHRSFSRDPISSVIVVDRNKELPPKDRLLGFLAYDTARLGMLSAIALVPETRGRDLSLATALIEECLREARASGMTYAVLGGVGNARLAALRTFSALWTIPGSCPGIFGRGVRN
;
A
#
# COMPACT_ATOMS: atom_id res chain seq x y z
N MET A 1 -5.30 -21.50 12.43
CA MET A 1 -5.10 -20.03 12.49
C MET A 1 -5.29 -19.49 11.10
N SER A 2 -6.22 -18.56 10.90
CA SER A 2 -6.34 -17.86 9.62
C SER A 2 -5.03 -17.13 9.34
N ARG A 3 -4.40 -17.40 8.20
CA ARG A 3 -3.17 -16.71 7.77
C ARG A 3 -3.56 -15.66 6.75
N GLU A 4 -3.31 -14.39 7.07
CA GLU A 4 -3.43 -13.32 6.10
C GLU A 4 -2.14 -13.20 5.29
N ALA A 5 -2.28 -13.05 3.98
CA ALA A 5 -1.19 -12.79 3.06
C ALA A 5 -1.29 -11.37 2.53
N LEU A 6 -0.16 -10.68 2.48
CA LEU A 6 0.02 -9.48 1.68
C LEU A 6 0.56 -9.89 0.30
N ILE A 7 -0.21 -9.62 -0.74
CA ILE A 7 0.12 -9.99 -2.12
C ILE A 7 0.78 -8.82 -2.82
N ARG A 8 1.98 -9.04 -3.39
CA ARG A 8 2.65 -8.12 -4.32
C ARG A 8 1.93 -8.13 -5.66
N LEU A 9 1.03 -7.17 -5.88
CA LEU A 9 0.16 -7.16 -7.06
C LEU A 9 0.95 -7.01 -8.36
N TYR A 10 2.09 -6.33 -8.32
CA TYR A 10 2.97 -6.15 -9.49
C TYR A 10 3.75 -7.42 -9.90
N ASP A 11 3.65 -8.50 -9.13
CA ASP A 11 4.19 -9.84 -9.44
C ASP A 11 3.11 -10.80 -9.96
N LEU A 12 1.83 -10.41 -9.92
CA LEU A 12 0.74 -11.27 -10.39
C LEU A 12 0.72 -11.34 -11.92
N THR A 13 0.57 -12.56 -12.44
CA THR A 13 0.22 -12.79 -13.84
C THR A 13 -1.29 -12.61 -14.04
N PRO A 14 -1.73 -12.18 -15.24
CA PRO A 14 -3.16 -12.07 -15.56
C PRO A 14 -3.94 -13.36 -15.31
N SER A 15 -5.19 -13.23 -14.86
CA SER A 15 -6.14 -14.31 -14.56
C SER A 15 -6.85 -14.80 -15.81
N GLN A 16 -6.74 -14.07 -16.94
CA GLN A 16 -7.38 -14.41 -18.21
C GLN A 16 -7.12 -15.87 -18.63
N PRO A 17 -5.89 -16.42 -18.60
CA PRO A 17 -5.67 -17.82 -18.95
C PRO A 17 -6.41 -18.82 -18.04
N LEU A 18 -6.64 -18.46 -16.77
CA LEU A 18 -7.43 -19.27 -15.83
C LEU A 18 -8.93 -19.23 -16.18
N LEU A 19 -9.43 -18.06 -16.61
CA LEU A 19 -10.81 -17.91 -17.10
C LEU A 19 -11.03 -18.69 -18.40
N ASP A 20 -10.07 -18.62 -19.33
CA ASP A 20 -10.12 -19.32 -20.61
C ASP A 20 -10.11 -20.84 -20.43
N ALA A 21 -9.32 -21.35 -19.48
CA ALA A 21 -9.25 -22.78 -19.17
C ALA A 21 -10.58 -23.37 -18.67
N LEU A 22 -11.49 -22.55 -18.13
CA LEU A 22 -12.84 -22.98 -17.72
C LEU A 22 -13.84 -23.07 -18.89
N SER A 23 -13.39 -22.76 -20.11
CA SER A 23 -14.21 -22.72 -21.32
C SER A 23 -13.44 -23.30 -22.52
N PRO A 24 -12.98 -24.57 -22.45
CA PRO A 24 -12.11 -25.13 -23.47
C PRO A 24 -12.85 -25.25 -24.82
N ALA A 25 -12.26 -24.67 -25.86
CA ALA A 25 -12.81 -24.69 -27.23
C ALA A 25 -12.84 -26.08 -27.90
N THR A 26 -12.38 -27.15 -27.22
CA THR A 26 -11.99 -28.40 -27.87
C THR A 26 -12.77 -29.66 -27.46
N ALA A 27 -13.94 -29.56 -26.83
CA ALA A 27 -14.73 -30.75 -26.51
C ALA A 27 -16.25 -30.59 -26.73
N SER A 28 -16.74 -30.89 -27.96
CA SER A 28 -18.13 -31.29 -28.30
C SER A 28 -19.32 -30.41 -27.86
N ARG A 29 -19.09 -29.42 -27.01
CA ARG A 29 -20.05 -28.45 -26.48
C ARG A 29 -19.31 -27.12 -26.37
N ASP A 30 -19.80 -26.10 -27.06
CA ASP A 30 -19.38 -24.73 -26.82
C ASP A 30 -19.80 -24.34 -25.40
N ILE A 31 -18.88 -24.47 -24.44
CA ILE A 31 -19.11 -24.01 -23.08
C ILE A 31 -18.90 -22.50 -23.08
N ALA A 32 -19.95 -21.75 -22.74
CA ALA A 32 -19.88 -20.30 -22.68
C ALA A 32 -18.80 -19.81 -21.70
N PRO A 33 -18.12 -18.69 -22.02
CA PRO A 33 -17.03 -18.16 -21.22
C PRO A 33 -17.49 -17.73 -19.83
N VAL A 34 -16.59 -17.89 -18.86
CA VAL A 34 -16.74 -17.25 -17.54
C VAL A 34 -16.32 -15.78 -17.67
N VAL A 35 -17.24 -14.87 -17.36
CA VAL A 35 -17.04 -13.42 -17.54
C VAL A 35 -17.04 -12.73 -16.18
N PRO A 36 -15.95 -12.02 -15.82
CA PRO A 36 -15.95 -11.11 -14.67
C PRO A 36 -16.85 -9.90 -14.87
N ARG A 37 -17.64 -9.57 -13.86
CA ARG A 37 -18.43 -8.34 -13.78
C ARG A 37 -18.05 -7.57 -12.52
N PHE A 38 -17.46 -6.38 -12.73
CA PHE A 38 -17.07 -5.49 -11.64
C PHE A 38 -18.22 -4.53 -11.31
N LYS A 39 -18.62 -4.48 -10.05
CA LYS A 39 -19.62 -3.49 -9.60
C LYS A 39 -18.97 -2.09 -9.51
N GLY A 40 -19.77 -1.06 -9.80
CA GLY A 40 -19.35 0.33 -9.64
C GLY A 40 -18.98 0.63 -8.18
N ALA A 41 -18.03 1.54 -7.99
CA ALA A 41 -17.58 2.00 -6.67
C ALA A 41 -17.50 3.53 -6.69
N ALA A 42 -17.75 4.19 -5.56
CA ALA A 42 -17.66 5.65 -5.45
C ALA A 42 -16.23 6.20 -5.69
N GLY A 43 -15.22 5.34 -5.55
CA GLY A 43 -13.83 5.65 -5.80
C GLY A 43 -12.96 4.41 -5.60
N PRO A 44 -11.64 4.52 -5.82
CA PRO A 44 -10.76 3.34 -5.81
C PRO A 44 -10.55 2.73 -4.42
N ARG A 45 -10.81 3.49 -3.34
CA ARG A 45 -10.79 3.02 -1.95
C ARG A 45 -12.15 2.56 -1.44
N ALA A 46 -13.23 2.78 -2.20
CA ALA A 46 -14.57 2.44 -1.78
C ALA A 46 -14.81 0.92 -1.88
N GLN A 47 -15.71 0.42 -1.04
CA GLN A 47 -16.18 -0.96 -1.10
C GLN A 47 -16.81 -1.25 -2.46
N SER A 48 -16.50 -2.42 -3.01
CA SER A 48 -17.12 -2.95 -4.22
C SER A 48 -17.04 -4.48 -4.23
N PHE A 49 -17.44 -5.10 -5.33
CA PHE A 49 -17.44 -6.54 -5.53
C PHE A 49 -17.11 -6.88 -6.98
N VAL A 50 -16.53 -8.06 -7.17
CA VAL A 50 -16.48 -8.73 -8.48
C VAL A 50 -17.37 -9.96 -8.44
N GLU A 51 -18.05 -10.24 -9.54
CA GLU A 51 -18.84 -11.44 -9.75
C GLU A 51 -18.34 -12.19 -10.97
N LEU A 52 -18.34 -13.53 -10.92
CA LEU A 52 -18.10 -14.37 -12.09
C LEU A 52 -19.43 -14.92 -12.60
N HIS A 53 -19.66 -14.79 -13.90
CA HIS A 53 -20.92 -15.21 -14.54
C HIS A 53 -20.65 -16.14 -15.72
N ARG A 54 -21.55 -17.10 -15.96
CA ARG A 54 -21.61 -17.92 -17.19
C ARG A 54 -23.04 -17.93 -17.71
N GLU A 55 -23.24 -17.47 -18.95
CA GLU A 55 -24.58 -17.32 -19.56
C GLU A 55 -25.58 -16.56 -18.67
N GLY A 56 -25.10 -15.56 -17.93
CA GLY A 56 -25.91 -14.80 -16.97
C GLY A 56 -26.16 -15.49 -15.62
N THR A 57 -25.74 -16.74 -15.45
CA THR A 57 -25.75 -17.45 -14.17
C THR A 57 -24.57 -17.01 -13.31
N LEU A 58 -24.82 -16.59 -12.07
CA LEU A 58 -23.81 -16.24 -11.09
C LEU A 58 -23.07 -17.50 -10.59
N LEU A 59 -21.76 -17.55 -10.74
CA LEU A 59 -20.90 -18.61 -10.24
C LEU A 59 -20.30 -18.28 -8.86
N GLY A 60 -20.18 -17.00 -8.55
CA GLY A 60 -19.77 -16.52 -7.24
C GLY A 60 -19.40 -15.05 -7.23
N ARG A 61 -19.12 -14.52 -6.05
CA ARG A 61 -18.83 -13.11 -5.80
C ARG A 61 -17.68 -12.99 -4.83
N CYS A 62 -16.83 -11.99 -5.00
CA CYS A 62 -15.85 -11.61 -3.99
C CYS A 62 -15.86 -10.12 -3.67
N GLY A 63 -15.75 -9.82 -2.38
CA GLY A 63 -15.65 -8.45 -1.87
C GLY A 63 -14.31 -7.79 -2.18
N ILE A 64 -14.35 -6.49 -2.42
CA ILE A 64 -13.17 -5.64 -2.61
C ILE A 64 -13.30 -4.46 -1.65
N ASN A 65 -12.22 -4.14 -0.95
CA ASN A 65 -12.13 -3.09 0.07
C ASN A 65 -13.11 -3.27 1.26
N VAL A 66 -13.69 -4.46 1.47
CA VAL A 66 -14.74 -4.70 2.48
C VAL A 66 -14.24 -4.53 3.90
N LYS A 67 -13.05 -5.08 4.21
CA LYS A 67 -12.42 -4.91 5.54
C LYS A 67 -11.61 -3.62 5.63
N GLY A 68 -11.63 -2.80 4.57
CA GLY A 68 -10.84 -1.57 4.41
C GLY A 68 -10.13 -1.51 3.06
N PRO A 69 -9.66 -0.32 2.63
CA PRO A 69 -8.99 -0.12 1.35
C PRO A 69 -7.78 -1.05 1.17
N GLY A 70 -7.65 -1.69 0.00
CA GLY A 70 -6.58 -2.62 -0.32
C GLY A 70 -6.80 -4.05 0.17
N THR A 71 -8.03 -4.43 0.53
CA THR A 71 -8.34 -5.77 1.04
C THR A 71 -9.25 -6.55 0.09
N VAL A 72 -9.01 -7.85 -0.05
CA VAL A 72 -9.97 -8.81 -0.59
C VAL A 72 -10.88 -9.26 0.55
N GLY A 73 -12.19 -9.12 0.36
CA GLY A 73 -13.21 -9.53 1.31
C GLY A 73 -13.54 -11.02 1.20
N ALA A 74 -14.64 -11.44 1.83
CA ALA A 74 -15.15 -12.79 1.67
C ALA A 74 -15.48 -13.08 0.19
N CYS A 75 -15.14 -14.29 -0.27
CA CYS A 75 -15.52 -14.79 -1.58
C CYS A 75 -16.53 -15.93 -1.43
N GLU A 76 -17.76 -15.72 -1.91
CA GLU A 76 -18.85 -16.70 -1.85
C GLU A 76 -18.98 -17.40 -3.21
N VAL A 77 -18.87 -18.73 -3.20
CA VAL A 77 -19.09 -19.57 -4.39
C VAL A 77 -20.56 -20.01 -4.44
N ALA A 78 -21.22 -19.80 -5.57
CA ALA A 78 -22.63 -20.09 -5.73
C ALA A 78 -22.91 -21.61 -5.70
N ALA A 79 -24.10 -21.99 -5.23
CA ALA A 79 -24.48 -23.40 -5.07
C ALA A 79 -24.48 -24.20 -6.39
N VAL A 80 -24.66 -23.51 -7.53
CA VAL A 80 -24.61 -24.08 -8.88
C VAL A 80 -23.23 -24.66 -9.24
N VAL A 81 -22.16 -24.20 -8.58
CA VAL A 81 -20.81 -24.73 -8.80
C VAL A 81 -20.67 -26.05 -8.05
N ALA A 82 -20.26 -27.10 -8.78
CA ALA A 82 -20.11 -28.44 -8.24
C ALA A 82 -19.11 -28.44 -7.07
N PRO A 83 -19.34 -29.21 -5.99
CA PRO A 83 -18.49 -29.20 -4.80
C PRO A 83 -16.98 -29.37 -5.10
N ALA A 84 -16.63 -30.23 -6.07
CA ALA A 84 -15.24 -30.48 -6.47
C ALA A 84 -14.56 -29.27 -7.16
N GLU A 85 -15.33 -28.33 -7.72
CA GLU A 85 -14.81 -27.16 -8.45
C GLU A 85 -14.76 -25.90 -7.57
N ARG A 86 -15.37 -25.93 -6.38
CA ARG A 86 -15.54 -24.74 -5.54
C ARG A 86 -14.23 -24.12 -5.08
N ALA A 87 -13.23 -24.94 -4.77
CA ALA A 87 -11.90 -24.44 -4.39
C ALA A 87 -11.25 -23.64 -5.53
N GLY A 88 -11.32 -24.16 -6.77
CA GLY A 88 -10.83 -23.46 -7.95
C GLY A 88 -11.58 -22.16 -8.22
N MET A 89 -12.92 -22.20 -8.12
CA MET A 89 -13.75 -21.00 -8.30
C MET A 89 -13.49 -19.93 -7.24
N HIS A 90 -13.30 -20.33 -5.97
CA HIS A 90 -12.94 -19.41 -4.89
C HIS A 90 -11.62 -18.69 -5.19
N TRP A 91 -10.57 -19.44 -5.52
CA TRP A 91 -9.27 -18.83 -5.78
C TRP A 91 -9.22 -18.02 -7.07
N LEU A 92 -10.01 -18.37 -8.08
CA LEU A 92 -10.20 -17.54 -9.26
C LEU A 92 -10.88 -16.20 -8.91
N LEU A 93 -11.92 -16.22 -8.07
CA LEU A 93 -12.56 -15.02 -7.55
C LEU A 93 -11.57 -14.13 -6.79
N VAL A 94 -10.75 -14.70 -5.91
CA VAL A 94 -9.67 -13.98 -5.20
C VAL A 94 -8.68 -13.37 -6.19
N HIS A 95 -8.22 -14.13 -7.18
CA HIS A 95 -7.25 -13.65 -8.18
C HIS A 95 -7.81 -12.46 -8.96
N VAL A 96 -9.04 -12.57 -9.48
CA VAL A 96 -9.71 -11.48 -10.21
C VAL A 96 -9.93 -10.26 -9.32
N ALA A 97 -10.23 -10.45 -8.02
CA ALA A 97 -10.35 -9.35 -7.06
C ALA A 97 -9.00 -8.64 -6.82
N LEU A 98 -7.90 -9.39 -6.71
CA LEU A 98 -6.54 -8.85 -6.58
C LEU A 98 -6.14 -8.04 -7.81
N GLU A 99 -6.45 -8.53 -9.01
CA GLU A 99 -6.22 -7.79 -10.27
C GLU A 99 -7.03 -6.51 -10.34
N ARG A 100 -8.28 -6.54 -9.84
CA ARG A 100 -9.09 -5.33 -9.75
C ARG A 100 -8.45 -4.31 -8.82
N LEU A 101 -7.92 -4.73 -7.67
CA LEU A 101 -7.17 -3.84 -6.78
C LEU A 101 -5.93 -3.25 -7.47
N GLN A 102 -5.20 -4.08 -8.23
CA GLN A 102 -4.06 -3.61 -9.02
C GLN A 102 -4.47 -2.54 -10.04
N TRP A 103 -5.57 -2.78 -10.75
CA TRP A 103 -6.15 -1.83 -11.71
C TRP A 103 -6.62 -0.53 -11.06
N LEU A 104 -7.16 -0.61 -9.84
CA LEU A 104 -7.55 0.57 -9.04
C LEU A 104 -6.34 1.38 -8.53
N GLY A 105 -5.12 0.86 -8.71
CA GLY A 105 -3.88 1.58 -8.41
C GLY A 105 -3.17 1.13 -7.14
N TYR A 106 -3.52 -0.02 -6.57
CA TYR A 106 -2.77 -0.62 -5.47
C TYR A 106 -1.49 -1.31 -5.96
N ALA A 107 -0.46 -1.31 -5.12
CA ALA A 107 0.75 -2.13 -5.30
C ALA A 107 0.70 -3.44 -4.52
N TYR A 108 0.00 -3.42 -3.39
CA TYR A 108 -0.18 -4.54 -2.48
C TYR A 108 -1.65 -4.68 -2.14
N ALA A 109 -2.08 -5.91 -1.87
CA ALA A 109 -3.40 -6.16 -1.30
C ALA A 109 -3.33 -7.25 -0.23
N MET A 110 -4.18 -7.14 0.79
CA MET A 110 -4.32 -8.17 1.81
C MET A 110 -5.45 -9.14 1.44
N THR A 111 -5.20 -10.43 1.60
CA THR A 111 -6.20 -11.48 1.45
C THR A 111 -6.12 -12.48 2.60
N GLU A 112 -7.26 -12.99 3.02
CA GLU A 112 -7.33 -14.08 3.98
C GLU A 112 -7.09 -15.43 3.27
N VAL A 113 -6.30 -16.32 3.87
CA VAL A 113 -6.03 -17.66 3.35
C VAL A 113 -6.42 -18.69 4.42
N SER A 114 -7.73 -18.82 4.63
CA SER A 114 -8.34 -19.77 5.56
C SER A 114 -9.24 -20.77 4.84
N GLU A 115 -10.12 -20.26 3.99
CA GLU A 115 -10.96 -21.07 3.11
C GLU A 115 -10.13 -21.70 1.99
N TYR A 116 -10.30 -23.00 1.75
CA TYR A 116 -9.56 -23.75 0.74
C TYR A 116 -8.02 -23.57 0.77
N ALA A 117 -7.44 -23.41 1.96
CA ALA A 117 -6.01 -23.14 2.13
C ALA A 117 -5.09 -24.20 1.47
N ASP A 118 -5.51 -25.48 1.47
CA ASP A 118 -4.78 -26.58 0.82
C ASP A 118 -4.70 -26.44 -0.70
N HIS A 119 -5.55 -25.59 -1.29
CA HIS A 119 -5.61 -25.30 -2.72
C HIS A 119 -5.04 -23.93 -3.07
N PHE A 120 -4.33 -23.26 -2.15
CA PHE A 120 -3.78 -21.92 -2.39
C PHE A 120 -2.84 -21.90 -3.61
N PRO A 121 -3.21 -21.20 -4.71
CA PRO A 121 -2.52 -21.29 -6.00
C PRO A 121 -1.05 -20.92 -5.92
N SER A 122 -0.21 -21.60 -6.70
CA SER A 122 1.24 -21.34 -6.77
C SER A 122 1.54 -19.90 -7.20
N VAL A 123 0.80 -19.36 -8.17
CA VAL A 123 0.95 -17.97 -8.64
C VAL A 123 0.72 -16.95 -7.51
N LEU A 124 -0.34 -17.14 -6.72
CA LEU A 124 -0.60 -16.27 -5.56
C LEU A 124 0.43 -16.48 -4.46
N ARG A 125 0.85 -17.73 -4.23
CA ARG A 125 1.87 -18.09 -3.25
C ARG A 125 3.23 -17.46 -3.54
N GLN A 126 3.62 -17.37 -4.81
CA GLN A 126 4.88 -16.73 -5.23
C GLN A 126 4.86 -15.21 -5.00
N ALA A 127 3.70 -14.57 -5.16
CA ALA A 127 3.51 -13.14 -4.89
C ALA A 127 3.21 -12.82 -3.42
N ALA A 128 2.96 -13.83 -2.58
CA ALA A 128 2.54 -13.66 -1.19
C ALA A 128 3.73 -13.46 -0.24
N TRP A 129 3.52 -12.57 0.72
CA TRP A 129 4.25 -12.55 1.98
C TRP A 129 3.26 -12.70 3.13
N TRP A 130 3.53 -13.63 4.04
CA TRP A 130 2.65 -13.92 5.16
C TRP A 130 2.79 -12.86 6.24
N ILE A 131 1.69 -12.22 6.61
CA ILE A 131 1.68 -11.19 7.63
C ILE A 131 2.04 -11.84 8.98
N PRO A 132 3.09 -11.37 9.67
CA PRO A 132 3.48 -11.90 10.97
C PRO A 132 2.38 -11.73 12.01
N ASP A 133 2.29 -12.67 12.95
CA ASP A 133 1.39 -12.53 14.08
C ASP A 133 1.89 -11.35 14.96
N SER A 134 0.96 -10.50 15.38
CA SER A 134 1.18 -9.44 16.37
C SER A 134 1.85 -9.92 17.67
N SER A 135 1.73 -11.21 18.02
CA SER A 135 2.39 -11.82 19.18
C SER A 135 3.88 -12.14 18.95
N GLU A 136 4.35 -12.16 17.69
CA GLU A 136 5.72 -12.49 17.32
C GLU A 136 6.68 -11.36 17.68
N ARG A 137 7.53 -11.59 18.69
CA ARG A 137 8.55 -10.61 19.10
C ARG A 137 9.86 -10.85 18.35
N LYS A 138 10.03 -10.19 17.20
CA LYS A 138 11.34 -10.03 16.55
C LYS A 138 11.92 -8.65 16.81
N SER A 139 13.23 -8.59 17.06
CA SER A 139 13.95 -7.32 17.07
C SER A 139 13.81 -6.62 15.70
N ALA A 140 13.97 -5.31 15.66
CA ALA A 140 13.88 -4.55 14.42
C ALA A 140 14.92 -5.06 13.38
N ALA A 141 16.13 -5.38 13.83
CA ALA A 141 17.21 -5.91 12.99
C ALA A 141 16.96 -7.33 12.48
N ALA A 142 16.27 -8.19 13.25
CA ALA A 142 15.93 -9.56 12.83
C ALA A 142 14.83 -9.60 11.75
N ARG A 143 14.22 -8.44 11.45
CA ARG A 143 13.23 -8.29 10.39
C ARG A 143 13.84 -7.76 9.10
N ASP A 144 15.11 -7.36 9.11
CA ASP A 144 15.81 -6.87 7.93
C ASP A 144 16.22 -8.02 7.01
N ASP A 145 16.06 -7.82 5.70
CA ASP A 145 16.73 -8.65 4.70
C ASP A 145 17.96 -7.88 4.20
N LYS A 146 19.11 -8.19 4.80
CA LYS A 146 20.39 -7.53 4.50
C LYS A 146 20.92 -7.83 3.09
N SER A 147 20.32 -8.78 2.37
CA SER A 147 20.69 -9.08 0.99
C SER A 147 20.12 -8.07 0.00
N LEU A 148 19.11 -7.30 0.40
CA LEU A 148 18.43 -6.34 -0.46
C LEU A 148 19.10 -4.96 -0.39
N GLU A 149 19.27 -4.32 -1.55
CA GLU A 149 19.75 -2.93 -1.64
C GLU A 149 18.82 -1.95 -0.91
N TRP A 150 17.52 -2.20 -1.05
CA TRP A 150 16.44 -1.51 -0.37
C TRP A 150 15.23 -2.46 -0.31
N ALA A 151 14.26 -2.16 0.54
CA ALA A 151 13.04 -2.95 0.62
C ALA A 151 11.82 -2.08 0.93
N ASP A 152 10.65 -2.63 0.66
CA ASP A 152 9.39 -2.07 1.12
C ASP A 152 9.07 -2.61 2.53
N LEU A 153 8.55 -1.74 3.41
CA LEU A 153 8.25 -2.08 4.80
C LEU A 153 6.74 -2.00 5.06
N PHE A 154 6.16 -3.06 5.61
CA PHE A 154 4.76 -3.15 5.98
C PHE A 154 4.52 -2.73 7.43
N ILE A 155 3.39 -2.06 7.67
CA ILE A 155 2.82 -1.83 8.99
C ILE A 155 1.32 -2.13 8.97
N ASP A 156 0.87 -2.87 9.98
CA ASP A 156 -0.55 -3.19 10.17
C ASP A 156 -1.20 -2.17 11.11
N PHE A 157 -2.11 -1.35 10.60
CA PHE A 157 -2.79 -0.34 11.41
C PHE A 157 -3.83 -0.91 12.37
N ARG A 158 -4.22 -2.17 12.21
CA ARG A 158 -5.16 -2.85 13.11
C ARG A 158 -4.51 -3.19 14.44
N THR A 159 -3.19 -3.38 14.45
CA THR A 159 -2.41 -3.77 15.64
C THR A 159 -1.39 -2.71 16.05
N TRP A 160 -1.07 -1.76 15.18
CA TRP A 160 -0.22 -0.62 15.52
C TRP A 160 -0.91 0.37 16.46
N THR A 161 -0.17 0.80 17.48
CA THR A 161 -0.57 1.86 18.41
C THR A 161 0.33 3.06 18.19
N PRO A 162 -0.22 4.24 17.88
CA PRO A 162 0.55 5.46 17.76
C PRO A 162 1.27 5.79 19.07
N SER A 163 2.50 6.27 18.95
CA SER A 163 3.25 6.82 20.08
C SER A 163 2.78 8.25 20.39
N SER A 164 3.15 8.75 21.58
CA SER A 164 2.87 10.12 22.00
C SER A 164 3.80 11.16 21.37
N THR A 165 4.39 10.88 20.21
CA THR A 165 5.30 11.83 19.54
C THR A 165 4.58 13.13 19.26
N PRO A 166 5.15 14.27 19.69
CA PRO A 166 4.49 15.55 19.55
C PRO A 166 4.58 16.04 18.10
N THR A 167 3.52 16.71 17.64
CA THR A 167 3.49 17.43 16.36
C THR A 167 4.27 18.74 16.40
N SER A 168 4.67 19.19 17.60
CA SER A 168 5.58 20.32 17.82
C SER A 168 6.84 19.83 18.53
N LEU A 169 8.01 20.13 17.99
CA LEU A 169 9.29 19.68 18.53
C LEU A 169 10.36 20.77 18.38
N THR A 170 11.26 20.83 19.35
CA THR A 170 12.44 21.69 19.26
C THR A 170 13.66 20.83 18.90
N VAL A 171 14.23 21.06 17.72
CA VAL A 171 15.39 20.30 17.22
C VAL A 171 16.49 21.28 16.86
N ASN A 172 17.66 21.13 17.48
CA ASN A 172 18.81 22.01 17.26
C ASN A 172 18.49 23.52 17.43
N GLY A 173 17.67 23.86 18.43
CA GLY A 173 17.26 25.24 18.72
C GLY A 173 16.23 25.82 17.75
N ARG A 174 15.66 25.01 16.84
CA ARG A 174 14.55 25.39 15.97
C ARG A 174 13.26 24.81 16.49
N ASP A 175 12.21 25.63 16.56
CA ASP A 175 10.87 25.15 16.89
C ASP A 175 10.14 24.76 15.61
N LEU A 176 9.80 23.48 15.51
CA LEU A 176 9.27 22.86 14.29
C LEU A 176 7.83 22.37 14.50
N TRP A 177 7.08 22.37 13.40
CA TRP A 177 5.77 21.73 13.29
C TRP A 177 5.80 20.60 12.28
N VAL A 178 5.17 19.49 12.65
CA VAL A 178 4.83 18.37 11.77
C VAL A 178 3.32 18.36 11.61
N ARG A 179 2.83 18.63 10.40
CA ARG A 179 1.39 18.76 10.11
C ARG A 179 1.06 18.49 8.66
N ARG A 180 -0.23 18.30 8.38
CA ARG A 180 -0.76 18.39 7.00
C ARG A 180 -0.49 19.78 6.41
N PRO A 181 -0.12 19.89 5.11
CA PRO A 181 -0.04 21.19 4.43
C PRO A 181 -1.42 21.84 4.31
N GLU A 182 -1.45 23.18 4.27
CA GLU A 182 -2.64 23.94 3.90
C GLU A 182 -2.75 24.01 2.38
N ALA A 183 -3.98 24.10 1.85
CA ALA A 183 -4.20 24.15 0.40
C ALA A 183 -3.46 25.32 -0.28
N SER A 184 -3.36 26.47 0.40
CA SER A 184 -2.62 27.64 -0.11
C SER A 184 -1.11 27.44 -0.22
N GLU A 185 -0.56 26.37 0.34
CA GLU A 185 0.88 26.07 0.34
C GLU A 185 1.31 25.19 -0.85
N GLU A 186 0.37 24.68 -1.65
CA GLU A 186 0.65 23.70 -2.72
C GLU A 186 1.78 24.16 -3.64
N LEU A 187 1.63 25.32 -4.29
CA LEU A 187 2.59 25.78 -5.29
C LEU A 187 3.98 26.01 -4.68
N LEU A 188 4.03 26.58 -3.47
CA LEU A 188 5.27 26.80 -2.74
C LEU A 188 6.01 25.48 -2.47
N ILE A 189 5.29 24.45 -2.00
CA ILE A 189 5.86 23.15 -1.63
C ILE A 189 6.29 22.38 -2.88
N VAL A 190 5.48 22.38 -3.94
CA VAL A 190 5.80 21.70 -5.20
C VAL A 190 7.07 22.29 -5.83
N ASP A 191 7.19 23.62 -5.86
CA ASP A 191 8.37 24.29 -6.41
C ASP A 191 9.62 24.04 -5.57
N TRP A 192 9.51 24.13 -4.24
CA TRP A 192 10.61 23.79 -3.33
C TRP A 192 11.07 22.33 -3.51
N LEU A 193 10.14 21.38 -3.64
CA LEU A 193 10.50 19.98 -3.86
C LEU A 193 11.14 19.74 -5.22
N ARG A 194 10.68 20.44 -6.26
CA ARG A 194 11.28 20.36 -7.60
C ARG A 194 12.73 20.82 -7.59
N GLU A 195 13.01 21.94 -6.91
CA GLU A 195 14.37 22.50 -6.78
C GLU A 195 15.28 21.64 -5.90
N THR A 196 14.75 21.09 -4.81
CA THR A 196 15.56 20.42 -3.78
C THR A 196 15.76 18.93 -4.03
N PHE A 197 14.73 18.25 -4.57
CA PHE A 197 14.70 16.78 -4.71
C PHE A 197 14.29 16.29 -6.10
N GLY A 198 14.01 17.20 -7.03
CA GLY A 198 13.70 16.88 -8.43
C GLY A 198 12.22 16.64 -8.72
N GLY A 199 11.92 16.46 -10.01
CA GLY A 199 10.55 16.42 -10.53
C GLY A 199 9.72 15.22 -10.08
N GLY A 200 10.34 14.10 -9.73
CA GLY A 200 9.63 12.89 -9.30
C GLY A 200 8.83 13.11 -8.02
N TRP A 201 9.50 13.55 -6.95
CA TRP A 201 8.84 13.85 -5.67
C TRP A 201 7.97 15.10 -5.72
N ALA A 202 8.32 16.09 -6.54
CA ALA A 202 7.43 17.22 -6.82
C ALA A 202 6.09 16.76 -7.42
N SER A 203 6.11 15.77 -8.31
CA SER A 203 4.89 15.20 -8.91
C SER A 203 4.07 14.41 -7.90
N GLU A 204 4.73 13.63 -7.03
CA GLU A 204 4.03 12.88 -5.99
C GLU A 204 3.38 13.81 -4.95
N ILE A 205 4.06 14.86 -4.50
CA ILE A 205 3.44 15.80 -3.56
C ILE A 205 2.26 16.53 -4.19
N HIS A 206 2.33 16.91 -5.46
CA HIS A 206 1.27 17.62 -6.16
C HIS A 206 0.01 16.74 -6.20
N ARG A 207 0.19 15.44 -6.49
CA ARG A 207 -0.91 14.48 -6.41
C ARG A 207 -1.54 14.40 -5.01
N SER A 208 -0.78 14.61 -3.93
CA SER A 208 -1.35 14.57 -2.57
C SER A 208 -2.39 15.66 -2.32
N PHE A 209 -2.29 16.82 -2.99
CA PHE A 209 -3.24 17.93 -2.88
C PHE A 209 -4.57 17.67 -3.60
N SER A 210 -4.61 16.70 -4.53
CA SER A 210 -5.86 16.26 -5.19
C SER A 210 -6.74 15.35 -4.33
N ARG A 211 -6.33 15.09 -3.09
CA ARG A 211 -7.05 14.24 -2.14
C ARG A 211 -7.70 15.04 -1.06
N ASP A 212 -8.81 14.51 -0.57
CA ASP A 212 -9.57 15.09 0.52
C ASP A 212 -9.71 14.09 1.68
N PRO A 213 -9.07 14.34 2.85
CA PRO A 213 -8.12 15.44 3.10
C PRO A 213 -6.77 15.23 2.38
N ILE A 214 -5.94 16.27 2.31
CA ILE A 214 -4.61 16.22 1.67
C ILE A 214 -3.79 15.07 2.24
N SER A 215 -3.19 14.27 1.36
CA SER A 215 -2.53 13.00 1.71
C SER A 215 -1.03 13.11 1.96
N SER A 216 -0.62 14.18 2.63
CA SER A 216 0.78 14.41 2.99
C SER A 216 0.91 15.15 4.31
N VAL A 217 2.13 15.08 4.85
CA VAL A 217 2.57 15.77 6.06
C VAL A 217 3.89 16.45 5.73
N ILE A 218 4.08 17.65 6.27
CA ILE A 218 5.28 18.46 6.09
C ILE A 218 5.91 18.82 7.43
N VAL A 219 7.22 19.09 7.40
CA VAL A 219 7.95 19.70 8.50
C VAL A 219 8.18 21.18 8.19
N VAL A 220 7.78 22.05 9.10
CA VAL A 220 7.89 23.50 8.94
C VAL A 220 8.57 24.15 10.14
N ASP A 221 9.53 25.04 9.88
CA ASP A 221 10.13 25.94 10.87
C ASP A 221 9.13 27.06 11.25
N ARG A 222 8.92 27.26 12.55
CA ARG A 222 7.97 28.25 13.08
C ARG A 222 8.50 29.67 13.00
N ASN A 223 9.79 29.88 12.76
CA ASN A 223 10.35 31.20 12.57
C ASN A 223 9.79 31.85 11.29
N LYS A 224 8.89 32.81 11.46
CA LYS A 224 8.23 33.54 10.37
C LYS A 224 9.13 34.57 9.68
N GLU A 225 10.30 34.86 10.24
CA GLU A 225 11.28 35.78 9.66
C GLU A 225 12.10 35.11 8.55
N LEU A 226 12.15 33.77 8.54
CA LEU A 226 12.80 33.02 7.46
C LEU A 226 12.00 33.13 6.16
N PRO A 227 12.67 33.15 4.99
CA PRO A 227 12.01 33.01 3.71
C PRO A 227 11.09 31.77 3.68
N PRO A 228 9.92 31.81 3.01
CA PRO A 228 8.95 30.71 3.08
C PRO A 228 9.51 29.33 2.70
N LYS A 229 10.37 29.25 1.68
CA LYS A 229 11.01 27.99 1.27
C LYS A 229 12.01 27.47 2.32
N ASP A 230 12.73 28.37 2.98
CA ASP A 230 13.72 28.02 4.01
C ASP A 230 13.08 27.49 5.31
N ARG A 231 11.76 27.67 5.43
CA ARG A 231 10.96 27.08 6.51
C ARG A 231 10.57 25.64 6.23
N LEU A 232 10.65 25.15 4.99
CA LEU A 232 10.29 23.77 4.63
C LEU A 232 11.49 22.85 4.85
N LEU A 233 11.35 21.88 5.75
CA LEU A 233 12.45 21.00 6.15
C LEU A 233 12.25 19.54 5.74
N GLY A 234 11.05 19.17 5.31
CA GLY A 234 10.77 17.80 4.91
C GLY A 234 9.31 17.53 4.63
N PHE A 235 9.05 16.36 4.06
CA PHE A 235 7.71 15.92 3.74
C PHE A 235 7.61 14.39 3.70
N LEU A 236 6.39 13.91 3.88
CA LEU A 236 6.00 12.53 3.68
C LEU A 236 4.61 12.47 3.07
N ALA A 237 4.44 11.72 1.98
CA ALA A 237 3.13 11.56 1.33
C ALA A 237 2.70 10.10 1.28
N TYR A 238 1.39 9.88 1.38
CA TYR A 238 0.75 8.58 1.23
C TYR A 238 -0.24 8.56 0.06
N ASP A 239 -0.50 7.35 -0.45
CA ASP A 239 -1.29 7.06 -1.64
C ASP A 239 -0.77 7.73 -2.93
N THR A 240 0.37 8.42 -2.95
CA THR A 240 0.84 9.21 -4.10
C THR A 240 1.39 8.35 -5.23
N ALA A 241 2.36 7.47 -4.97
CA ALA A 241 2.86 6.56 -6.01
C ALA A 241 1.84 5.48 -6.36
N ARG A 242 1.26 4.84 -5.32
CA ARG A 242 0.24 3.79 -5.40
C ARG A 242 -0.62 3.84 -4.14
N LEU A 243 -1.86 3.37 -4.24
CA LEU A 243 -2.74 3.26 -3.08
C LEU A 243 -2.20 2.24 -2.07
N GLY A 244 -2.35 2.52 -0.78
CA GLY A 244 -1.81 1.72 0.32
C GLY A 244 -0.34 2.02 0.66
N MET A 245 0.32 2.94 -0.06
CA MET A 245 1.76 3.19 0.09
C MET A 245 2.10 4.56 0.70
N LEU A 246 3.23 4.61 1.42
CA LEU A 246 3.93 5.81 1.85
C LEU A 246 5.28 5.85 1.10
N SER A 247 5.36 6.58 -0.02
CA SER A 247 6.44 6.41 -1.01
C SER A 247 7.36 7.60 -1.18
N ALA A 248 6.92 8.81 -0.84
CA ALA A 248 7.72 10.01 -1.00
C ALA A 248 8.09 10.57 0.37
N ILE A 249 9.30 10.25 0.83
CA ILE A 249 9.87 10.70 2.11
C ILE A 249 11.15 11.48 1.87
N ALA A 250 11.22 12.70 2.38
CA ALA A 250 12.47 13.47 2.38
C ALA A 250 12.59 14.40 3.57
N LEU A 251 13.83 14.58 4.00
CA LEU A 251 14.27 15.65 4.86
C LEU A 251 15.38 16.41 4.12
N VAL A 252 15.47 17.72 4.32
CA VAL A 252 16.55 18.56 3.74
C VAL A 252 17.91 18.11 4.27
N PRO A 253 18.98 18.18 3.46
CA PRO A 253 20.31 17.66 3.83
C PRO A 253 20.83 18.14 5.19
N GLU A 254 20.54 19.38 5.55
CA GLU A 254 21.03 20.03 6.78
C GLU A 254 20.44 19.40 8.05
N THR A 255 19.31 18.69 7.93
CA THR A 255 18.65 18.01 9.05
C THR A 255 19.00 16.52 9.15
N ARG A 256 19.69 15.95 8.15
CA ARG A 256 20.00 14.51 8.10
C ARG A 256 21.12 14.13 9.08
N GLY A 257 21.02 12.94 9.67
CA GLY A 257 22.09 12.32 10.46
C GLY A 257 22.44 13.00 11.79
N ARG A 258 21.67 14.02 12.20
CA ARG A 258 21.89 14.76 13.45
C ARG A 258 21.01 14.25 14.58
N ASP A 259 19.71 14.11 14.31
CA ASP A 259 18.69 13.67 15.26
C ASP A 259 17.60 12.88 14.52
N LEU A 260 17.23 11.71 15.05
CA LEU A 260 16.18 10.85 14.50
C LEU A 260 14.77 11.32 14.89
N SER A 261 14.65 12.22 15.88
CA SER A 261 13.37 12.70 16.41
C SER A 261 12.49 13.30 15.31
N LEU A 262 13.09 14.07 14.40
CA LEU A 262 12.35 14.73 13.33
C LEU A 262 11.81 13.74 12.29
N ALA A 263 12.65 12.79 11.85
CA ALA A 263 12.21 11.73 10.94
C ALA A 263 11.12 10.87 11.58
N THR A 264 11.29 10.53 12.86
CA THR A 264 10.31 9.76 13.64
C THR A 264 8.98 10.51 13.74
N ALA A 265 8.99 11.80 14.09
CA ALA A 265 7.78 12.61 14.16
C ALA A 265 7.06 12.72 12.81
N LEU A 266 7.80 12.94 11.72
CA LEU A 266 7.24 12.97 10.37
C LEU A 266 6.57 11.66 9.96
N ILE A 267 7.24 10.52 10.21
CA ILE A 267 6.71 9.19 9.89
C ILE A 267 5.50 8.88 10.76
N GLU A 268 5.58 9.09 12.08
CA GLU A 268 4.50 8.85 13.04
C GLU A 268 3.24 9.65 12.67
N GLU A 269 3.38 10.94 12.37
CA GLU A 269 2.25 11.78 12.00
C GLU A 269 1.63 11.34 10.66
N CYS A 270 2.44 11.00 9.67
CA CYS A 270 1.91 10.49 8.41
C CYS A 270 1.20 9.14 8.58
N LEU A 271 1.71 8.24 9.42
CA LEU A 271 1.06 6.96 9.72
C LEU A 271 -0.29 7.19 10.44
N ARG A 272 -0.35 8.17 11.35
CA ARG A 272 -1.59 8.58 12.03
C ARG A 272 -2.61 9.10 11.03
N GLU A 273 -2.20 9.97 10.12
CA GLU A 273 -3.08 10.54 9.08
C GLU A 273 -3.52 9.50 8.04
N ALA A 274 -2.61 8.61 7.63
CA ALA A 274 -2.92 7.48 6.74
C ALA A 274 -3.96 6.55 7.37
N ARG A 275 -3.78 6.17 8.64
CA ARG A 275 -4.77 5.38 9.40
C ARG A 275 -6.10 6.13 9.53
N ALA A 276 -6.08 7.42 9.85
CA ALA A 276 -7.29 8.24 9.96
C ALA A 276 -8.05 8.36 8.63
N SER A 277 -7.35 8.26 7.49
CA SER A 277 -7.98 8.17 6.15
C SER A 277 -8.72 6.85 5.90
N GLY A 278 -8.70 5.91 6.85
CA GLY A 278 -9.35 4.61 6.77
C GLY A 278 -8.48 3.49 6.20
N MET A 279 -7.17 3.71 6.01
CA MET A 279 -6.25 2.60 5.66
C MET A 279 -6.18 1.58 6.81
N THR A 280 -6.13 0.31 6.46
CA THR A 280 -5.93 -0.79 7.43
C THR A 280 -4.48 -1.24 7.53
N TYR A 281 -3.67 -0.88 6.55
CA TYR A 281 -2.23 -1.09 6.53
C TYR A 281 -1.57 0.02 5.71
N ALA A 282 -0.25 0.11 5.82
CA ALA A 282 0.59 0.92 4.97
C ALA A 282 1.83 0.14 4.55
N VAL A 283 2.32 0.46 3.34
CA VAL A 283 3.63 -0.01 2.86
C VAL A 283 4.53 1.18 2.59
N LEU A 284 5.61 1.31 3.35
CA LEU A 284 6.63 2.32 3.17
C LEU A 284 7.57 1.88 2.05
N GLY A 285 7.58 2.63 0.96
CA GLY A 285 8.24 2.24 -0.27
C GLY A 285 9.72 2.63 -0.34
N GLY A 286 10.57 1.77 -0.93
CA GLY A 286 11.91 2.16 -1.38
C GLY A 286 12.86 2.50 -0.24
N VAL A 287 12.80 1.76 0.87
CA VAL A 287 13.60 2.04 2.06
C VAL A 287 14.99 1.42 1.91
N GLY A 288 15.97 2.26 1.56
CA GLY A 288 17.39 1.90 1.62
C GLY A 288 18.01 2.08 3.01
N ASN A 289 19.25 1.59 3.16
CA ASN A 289 20.01 1.59 4.42
C ASN A 289 20.05 2.94 5.15
N ALA A 290 20.16 4.06 4.43
CA ALA A 290 20.24 5.40 5.01
C ALA A 290 18.99 5.82 5.80
N ARG A 291 17.82 5.23 5.51
CA ARG A 291 16.55 5.55 6.18
C ARG A 291 16.18 4.52 7.24
N LEU A 292 16.87 3.39 7.26
CA LEU A 292 16.55 2.24 8.09
C LEU A 292 16.60 2.60 9.58
N ALA A 293 17.60 3.37 10.02
CA ALA A 293 17.75 3.72 11.44
C ALA A 293 16.52 4.44 12.02
N ALA A 294 15.99 5.45 11.33
CA ALA A 294 14.78 6.16 11.75
C ALA A 294 13.55 5.24 11.76
N LEU A 295 13.44 4.35 10.78
CA LEU A 295 12.31 3.42 10.66
C LEU A 295 12.37 2.30 11.70
N ARG A 296 13.57 1.93 12.17
CA ARG A 296 13.74 0.88 13.18
C ARG A 296 13.38 1.36 14.60
N THR A 297 13.05 2.63 14.79
CA THR A 297 12.36 3.11 16.00
C THR A 297 10.93 2.59 16.08
N PHE A 298 10.31 2.25 14.94
CA PHE A 298 8.96 1.70 14.86
C PHE A 298 9.00 0.18 14.97
N SER A 299 8.70 -0.31 16.16
CA SER A 299 8.67 -1.76 16.45
C SER A 299 7.60 -2.53 15.68
N ALA A 300 6.68 -1.85 14.99
CA ALA A 300 5.62 -2.46 14.18
C ALA A 300 5.98 -2.64 12.69
N LEU A 301 7.13 -2.12 12.22
CA LEU A 301 7.51 -2.22 10.80
C LEU A 301 8.18 -3.55 10.45
N TRP A 302 7.75 -4.16 9.35
CA TRP A 302 8.24 -5.44 8.86
C TRP A 302 8.75 -5.32 7.43
N THR A 303 9.93 -5.86 7.15
CA THR A 303 10.42 -5.93 5.77
C THR A 303 9.58 -6.91 4.98
N ILE A 304 9.21 -6.53 3.76
CA ILE A 304 8.55 -7.40 2.79
C ILE A 304 9.65 -8.02 1.91
N PRO A 305 9.99 -9.31 2.04
CA PRO A 305 11.00 -9.94 1.20
C PRO A 305 10.61 -9.89 -0.29
N GLY A 306 11.59 -9.85 -1.20
CA GLY A 306 11.34 -9.80 -2.65
C GLY A 306 10.66 -8.52 -3.14
N SER A 307 10.60 -7.48 -2.31
CA SER A 307 10.01 -6.18 -2.68
C SER A 307 10.96 -5.29 -3.50
N CYS A 308 12.24 -5.64 -3.65
CA CYS A 308 13.15 -4.97 -4.57
C CYS A 308 13.12 -5.68 -5.95
N PRO A 309 12.95 -4.96 -7.09
CA PRO A 309 12.89 -3.51 -7.25
C PRO A 309 11.47 -2.93 -7.15
N GLY A 310 10.48 -3.75 -6.77
CA GLY A 310 9.13 -3.29 -6.42
C GLY A 310 8.42 -2.56 -7.55
N ILE A 311 7.71 -1.48 -7.20
CA ILE A 311 7.07 -0.60 -8.18
C ILE A 311 8.04 0.45 -8.78
N PHE A 312 9.20 0.64 -8.15
CA PHE A 312 10.13 1.69 -8.51
C PHE A 312 11.03 1.23 -9.67
N GLY A 313 11.18 2.08 -10.69
CA GLY A 313 12.00 1.75 -11.87
C GLY A 313 11.22 1.30 -13.11
N ARG A 314 9.89 1.20 -13.03
CA ARG A 314 9.02 0.95 -14.20
C ARG A 314 8.54 2.22 -14.91
N GLY A 315 8.77 3.39 -14.32
CA GLY A 315 8.37 4.68 -14.88
C GLY A 315 9.39 5.23 -15.88
N VAL A 316 8.91 6.00 -16.86
CA VAL A 316 9.76 6.85 -17.70
C VAL A 316 10.35 7.95 -16.80
N ARG A 317 11.67 8.03 -16.72
CA ARG A 317 12.37 9.04 -15.90
C ARG A 317 12.89 10.16 -16.81
N ASN A 318 12.77 11.40 -16.32
CA ASN A 318 13.51 12.55 -16.85
C ASN A 318 14.96 12.54 -16.33
#